data_AF-A0AB36ET06-F1
#
_entry.id   AF-A0AB36ET06-F1
#
_cell.length_a   1.000
_cell.length_b   1.000
_cell.length_c   1.000
_cell.angle_alpha   90.00
_cell.angle_beta   90.00
_cell.angle_gamma   90.00
#
_symmetry.space_group_name_H-M   'P 1'
#
loop_
_entity.id
_entity.type
_entity.pdbx_description
1 polymer ?
#
loop_
_entity_poly.entity_id
_entity_poly.type
_entity_poly.pdbx_seq_one_letter_code
_entity_poly.pdbx_strand_id
1 'polypeptide(L)'
;MRSEFRRSGPIVLVENDFQGAGKQRLFLFRGLIELARSGDDGNYSQHFTSNLEAFWPLKVGARRTFEFLPLETTKIEDKWSLTLAVTKRRAFPIKFCNYEVFYVTYDIRKNGKEEERWTAVYSPDLRATVAKIYDEGTEDEEIVAYNLIAPLKQ
;
A
#
# COMPACT_ATOMS: atom_id res chain seq x y z
N MET A 1 12.82 -11.04 1.34
CA MET A 1 11.92 -10.23 2.19
C MET A 1 10.91 -11.12 2.92
N ARG A 2 10.76 -10.93 4.24
CA ARG A 2 9.73 -11.58 5.07
C ARG A 2 8.79 -10.50 5.62
N SER A 3 7.50 -10.76 5.55
CA SER A 3 6.48 -9.84 6.07
C SER A 3 5.56 -10.55 7.05
N GLU A 4 5.32 -9.90 8.19
CA GLU A 4 4.45 -10.40 9.25
C GLU A 4 3.28 -9.45 9.50
N PHE A 5 2.08 -9.99 9.71
CA PHE A 5 0.84 -9.21 9.76
C PHE A 5 0.05 -9.42 11.07
N ARG A 6 -0.45 -8.33 11.67
CA ARG A 6 -1.35 -8.31 12.83
C ARG A 6 -2.52 -7.38 12.53
N ARG A 7 -3.74 -7.76 12.92
CA ARG A 7 -4.96 -7.03 12.56
C ARG A 7 -5.69 -6.53 13.81
N SER A 8 -6.24 -5.32 13.74
CA SER A 8 -7.16 -4.76 14.72
C SER A 8 -8.22 -3.91 14.00
N GLY A 9 -9.45 -4.44 13.89
CA GLY A 9 -10.50 -3.81 13.08
C GLY A 9 -10.08 -3.64 11.61
N PRO A 10 -10.17 -2.41 11.04
CA PRO A 10 -9.70 -2.15 9.68
C PRO A 10 -8.17 -1.99 9.62
N ILE A 11 -7.47 -1.83 10.74
CA ILE A 11 -6.02 -1.58 10.75
C ILE A 11 -5.25 -2.89 10.64
N VAL A 12 -4.24 -2.90 9.77
CA VAL A 12 -3.28 -3.98 9.59
C VAL A 12 -1.90 -3.44 9.89
N LEU A 13 -1.27 -3.95 10.94
CA LEU A 13 0.14 -3.74 11.25
C LEU A 13 0.96 -4.73 10.42
N VAL A 14 1.94 -4.22 9.69
CA VAL A 14 2.88 -5.01 8.90
C VAL A 14 4.30 -4.74 9.39
N GLU A 15 5.05 -5.80 9.65
CA GLU A 15 6.48 -5.73 9.91
C GLU A 15 7.24 -6.41 8.77
N ASN A 16 8.07 -5.63 8.10
CA ASN A 16 8.90 -6.05 6.98
C ASN A 16 10.34 -6.21 7.44
N ASP A 17 10.92 -7.38 7.16
CA ASP A 17 12.34 -7.67 7.34
C ASP A 17 12.99 -7.89 5.96
N PHE A 18 13.93 -7.00 5.65
CA PHE A 18 14.67 -6.99 4.38
C PHE A 18 15.99 -7.79 4.44
N GLN A 19 16.08 -8.80 5.31
CA GLN A 19 17.20 -9.74 5.38
C GLN A 19 18.57 -9.06 5.57
N GLY A 20 18.64 -8.12 6.51
CA GLY A 20 19.87 -7.40 6.85
C GLY A 20 19.98 -6.00 6.25
N ALA A 21 19.09 -5.62 5.32
CA ALA A 21 19.00 -4.27 4.77
C ALA A 21 18.10 -3.31 5.60
N GLY A 22 17.61 -3.77 6.76
CA GLY A 22 16.80 -2.97 7.68
C GLY A 22 15.42 -3.57 7.96
N LYS A 23 14.66 -2.85 8.81
CA LYS A 23 13.28 -3.20 9.17
C LYS A 23 12.34 -2.03 8.97
N GLN A 24 11.12 -2.33 8.58
CA GLN A 24 10.04 -1.36 8.50
C GLN A 24 8.80 -1.87 9.20
N ARG A 25 8.11 -0.96 9.87
CA ARG A 25 6.79 -1.18 10.47
C ARG A 25 5.81 -0.24 9.82
N LEU A 26 4.69 -0.78 9.33
CA LEU A 26 3.64 -0.04 8.65
C LEU A 26 2.29 -0.26 9.34
N PHE A 27 1.52 0.81 9.50
CA PHE A 27 0.10 0.76 9.82
C PHE A 27 -0.68 1.03 8.54
N LEU A 28 -1.43 0.04 8.08
CA LEU A 28 -2.20 0.11 6.84
C LEU A 28 -3.70 0.03 7.12
N PHE A 29 -4.49 0.91 6.53
CA PHE A 29 -5.93 0.76 6.46
C PHE A 29 -6.31 -0.35 5.48
N ARG A 30 -6.99 -1.36 6.02
CA ARG A 30 -7.36 -2.64 5.39
C ARG A 30 -6.18 -3.34 4.69
N GLY A 31 -4.95 -3.07 5.15
CA GLY A 31 -3.74 -3.67 4.57
C GLY A 31 -3.36 -3.15 3.18
N LEU A 32 -4.00 -2.06 2.74
CA LEU A 32 -3.78 -1.46 1.44
C LEU A 32 -3.20 -0.04 1.61
N ILE A 33 -3.95 0.86 2.23
CA ILE A 33 -3.62 2.29 2.29
C ILE A 33 -2.71 2.55 3.48
N GLU A 34 -1.50 3.05 3.26
CA GLU A 34 -0.57 3.41 4.33
C GLU A 34 -1.14 4.54 5.19
N LEU A 35 -1.06 4.43 6.51
CA LEU A 35 -1.44 5.49 7.46
C LEU A 35 -0.20 6.04 8.16
N ALA A 36 0.71 5.15 8.50
CA ALA A 36 1.99 5.48 9.08
C ALA A 36 3.02 4.40 8.77
N ARG A 37 4.28 4.78 8.72
CA ARG A 37 5.44 3.92 8.58
C ARG A 37 6.58 4.46 9.43
N SER A 38 7.34 3.53 9.98
CA SER A 38 8.57 3.81 10.70
C SER A 38 9.60 2.76 10.32
N GLY A 39 10.84 3.17 10.10
CA GLY A 39 11.93 2.28 9.74
C GLY A 39 13.23 3.03 9.55
N ASP A 40 14.23 2.32 9.03
CA ASP A 40 15.57 2.88 8.83
C ASP A 40 15.61 3.97 7.75
N ASP A 41 14.63 4.00 6.85
CA ASP A 41 14.45 5.03 5.82
C ASP A 41 13.63 6.24 6.28
N GLY A 42 13.25 6.27 7.57
CA GLY A 42 12.56 7.38 8.19
C GLY A 42 11.15 7.05 8.67
N ASN A 43 10.52 8.08 9.23
CA ASN A 43 9.14 8.01 9.68
C ASN A 43 8.26 8.80 8.72
N TYR A 44 7.10 8.25 8.45
CA TYR A 44 6.07 8.86 7.62
C TYR A 44 4.72 8.62 8.26
N SER A 45 3.87 9.64 8.28
CA SER A 45 2.54 9.54 8.85
C SER A 45 1.61 10.52 8.17
N GLN A 46 0.37 10.10 7.96
CA GLN A 46 -0.61 10.91 7.26
C GLN A 46 -1.98 10.82 7.91
N HIS A 47 -2.65 11.96 7.94
CA HIS A 47 -4.03 12.07 8.37
C HIS A 47 -4.94 12.23 7.15
N PHE A 48 -5.73 11.20 6.84
CA PHE A 48 -6.76 11.28 5.81
C PHE A 48 -7.96 12.07 6.32
N THR A 49 -8.33 13.12 5.61
CA THR A 49 -9.56 13.90 5.85
C THR A 49 -10.75 13.28 5.13
N SER A 50 -10.50 12.45 4.11
CA SER A 50 -11.50 11.72 3.37
C SER A 50 -11.90 10.39 4.00
N ASN A 51 -13.13 9.93 3.77
CA ASN A 51 -13.59 8.62 4.23
C ASN A 51 -12.96 7.47 3.43
N LEU A 52 -11.97 6.79 4.02
CA LEU A 52 -11.27 5.66 3.38
C LEU A 52 -12.17 4.47 3.07
N GLU A 53 -13.23 4.22 3.85
CA GLU A 53 -14.17 3.11 3.58
C GLU A 53 -14.87 3.24 2.23
N ALA A 54 -14.95 4.44 1.67
CA ALA A 54 -15.59 4.70 0.37
C ALA A 54 -14.87 4.03 -0.82
N PHE A 55 -13.68 3.47 -0.63
CA PHE A 55 -13.01 2.67 -1.66
C PHE A 55 -13.58 1.25 -1.78
N TRP A 56 -14.24 0.75 -0.74
CA TRP A 56 -14.75 -0.62 -0.69
C TRP A 56 -16.24 -0.70 -1.05
N PRO A 57 -16.70 -1.83 -1.63
CA PRO A 57 -15.92 -3.00 -2.04
C PRO A 57 -15.07 -2.75 -3.30
N LEU A 58 -13.90 -3.38 -3.37
CA LEU A 58 -13.02 -3.28 -4.54
C LEU A 58 -13.65 -3.95 -5.76
N LYS A 59 -13.63 -3.25 -6.90
CA LYS A 59 -14.08 -3.75 -8.20
C LYS A 59 -13.16 -3.21 -9.28
N VAL A 60 -12.89 -4.01 -10.32
CA VAL A 60 -12.14 -3.53 -11.49
C VAL A 60 -12.85 -2.31 -12.09
N GLY A 61 -12.08 -1.26 -12.39
CA GLY A 61 -12.58 0.04 -12.83
C GLY A 61 -12.95 1.00 -11.69
N ALA A 62 -12.98 0.56 -10.43
CA ALA A 62 -13.21 1.46 -9.31
C ALA A 62 -12.04 2.46 -9.18
N ARG A 63 -12.39 3.74 -9.05
CA ARG A 63 -11.44 4.85 -8.85
C ARG A 63 -11.95 5.79 -7.78
N ARG A 64 -11.08 6.15 -6.84
CA ARG A 64 -11.36 7.12 -5.77
C ARG A 64 -10.13 7.95 -5.46
N THR A 65 -10.37 9.21 -5.13
CA THR A 65 -9.34 10.14 -4.67
C THR A 65 -9.63 10.50 -3.22
N PHE A 66 -8.59 10.46 -2.39
CA PHE A 66 -8.63 10.76 -0.97
C PHE A 66 -7.70 11.94 -0.69
N GLU A 67 -8.21 12.93 0.02
CA GLU A 67 -7.42 14.02 0.56
C GLU A 67 -6.79 13.61 1.89
N PHE A 68 -5.55 14.04 2.09
CA PHE A 68 -4.80 13.77 3.31
C PHE A 68 -3.84 14.91 3.62
N LEU A 69 -3.27 14.87 4.83
CA LEU A 69 -2.22 15.77 5.29
C LEU A 69 -1.04 14.91 5.80
N PRO A 70 0.13 14.97 5.15
CA PRO A 70 1.35 14.42 5.75
C PRO A 70 1.65 15.17 7.04
N LEU A 71 1.97 14.46 8.13
CA LEU A 71 2.22 15.10 9.43
C LEU A 71 3.64 15.68 9.52
N GLU A 72 4.55 15.25 8.64
CA GLU A 72 5.92 15.75 8.56
C GLU A 72 6.03 17.07 7.77
N THR A 73 4.95 17.55 7.12
CA THR A 73 4.99 18.81 6.38
C THR A 73 4.95 20.03 7.30
N THR A 74 5.71 21.07 6.97
CA THR A 74 5.60 22.38 7.62
C THR A 74 4.69 23.36 6.84
N LYS A 75 4.17 22.94 5.69
CA LYS A 75 3.33 23.74 4.80
C LYS A 75 1.92 23.16 4.77
N ILE A 76 1.01 23.78 5.52
CA ILE A 76 -0.37 23.32 5.66
C ILE A 76 -1.24 23.66 4.43
N GLU A 77 -0.79 24.64 3.64
CA GLU A 77 -1.43 25.06 2.40
C GLU A 77 -1.24 24.08 1.23
N ASP A 78 -0.28 23.15 1.35
CA ASP A 78 -0.04 22.14 0.33
C ASP A 78 -1.21 21.15 0.28
N LYS A 79 -1.80 20.99 -0.91
CA LYS A 79 -2.91 20.06 -1.15
C LYS A 79 -2.38 18.70 -1.56
N TRP A 80 -2.53 17.72 -0.67
CA TRP A 80 -2.13 16.33 -0.93
C TRP A 80 -3.34 15.46 -1.24
N SER A 81 -3.19 14.61 -2.26
CA SER A 81 -4.22 13.67 -2.66
C SER A 81 -3.64 12.32 -3.07
N LEU A 82 -4.30 11.25 -2.68
CA LEU A 82 -4.02 9.88 -3.11
C LEU A 82 -5.18 9.41 -3.98
N THR A 83 -4.91 9.12 -5.25
CA THR A 83 -5.87 8.45 -6.12
C THR A 83 -5.56 6.96 -6.21
N LEU A 84 -6.56 6.15 -5.87
CA LEU A 84 -6.52 4.70 -6.02
C LEU A 84 -7.40 4.27 -7.19
N ALA A 85 -6.87 3.41 -8.06
CA ALA A 85 -7.62 2.84 -9.17
C ALA A 85 -7.39 1.34 -9.28
N VAL A 86 -8.47 0.56 -9.29
CA VAL A 86 -8.39 -0.90 -9.47
C VAL A 86 -8.37 -1.21 -10.97
N THR A 87 -7.25 -1.68 -11.48
CA THR A 87 -7.04 -1.87 -12.92
C THR A 87 -7.27 -3.30 -13.38
N LYS A 88 -6.89 -4.28 -12.55
CA LYS A 88 -6.96 -5.72 -12.90
C LYS A 88 -7.39 -6.55 -11.69
N ARG A 89 -7.96 -7.72 -11.94
CA ARG A 89 -8.19 -8.79 -10.97
C ARG A 89 -7.63 -10.09 -11.56
N ARG A 90 -6.67 -10.72 -10.89
CA ARG A 90 -5.97 -11.92 -11.39
C ARG A 90 -5.55 -12.83 -10.23
N ALA A 91 -5.19 -14.07 -10.54
CA ALA A 91 -4.46 -14.91 -9.60
C ALA A 91 -2.99 -14.49 -9.56
N PHE A 92 -2.40 -14.44 -8.36
CA PHE A 92 -0.98 -14.16 -8.16
C PHE A 92 -0.35 -15.25 -7.30
N PRO A 93 0.73 -15.90 -7.77
CA PRO A 93 1.38 -16.96 -7.03
C PRO A 93 2.26 -16.40 -5.92
N ILE A 94 2.14 -16.96 -4.72
CA ILE A 94 3.08 -16.76 -3.61
C ILE A 94 3.51 -18.14 -3.13
N LYS A 95 4.76 -18.51 -3.46
CA LYS A 95 5.28 -19.88 -3.30
C LYS A 95 4.33 -20.93 -3.92
N PHE A 96 3.68 -21.75 -3.09
CA PHE A 96 2.85 -22.88 -3.49
C PHE A 96 1.34 -22.55 -3.52
N CYS A 97 0.97 -21.31 -3.21
CA CYS A 97 -0.42 -20.88 -3.15
C CYS A 97 -0.71 -19.82 -4.21
N ASN A 98 -1.89 -19.88 -4.81
CA ASN A 98 -2.40 -18.84 -5.70
C ASN A 98 -3.45 -18.02 -4.97
N TYR A 99 -3.24 -16.71 -4.89
CA TYR A 99 -4.18 -15.80 -4.25
C TYR A 99 -4.88 -14.98 -5.31
N GLU A 100 -6.17 -14.75 -5.13
CA GLU A 100 -6.85 -13.73 -5.91
C GLU A 100 -6.41 -12.35 -5.43
N VAL A 101 -5.99 -11.52 -6.39
CA VAL A 101 -5.48 -10.18 -6.13
C VAL A 101 -6.10 -9.14 -7.05
N PHE A 102 -6.15 -7.92 -6.56
CA PHE A 102 -6.43 -6.71 -7.33
C PHE A 102 -5.13 -5.96 -7.56
N TYR A 103 -4.97 -5.43 -8.77
CA TYR A 103 -3.93 -4.47 -9.10
C TYR A 103 -4.52 -3.10 -8.84
N VAL A 104 -3.97 -2.38 -7.86
CA VAL A 104 -4.46 -1.07 -7.41
C VAL A 104 -3.37 -0.05 -7.64
N THR A 105 -3.53 0.82 -8.63
CA THR A 105 -2.61 1.92 -8.89
C THR A 105 -2.77 3.00 -7.84
N TYR A 106 -1.64 3.45 -7.30
CA TYR A 106 -1.45 4.62 -6.47
C TYR A 106 -0.97 5.76 -7.35
N ASP A 107 -1.62 6.92 -7.26
CA ASP A 107 -1.19 8.18 -7.85
C ASP A 107 -1.27 9.25 -6.74
N ILE A 108 -0.12 9.57 -6.17
CA ILE A 108 0.02 10.56 -5.10
C ILE A 108 0.41 11.88 -5.74
N ARG A 109 -0.34 12.93 -5.38
CA ARG A 109 -0.13 14.27 -5.92
C ARG A 109 -0.02 15.31 -4.83
N LYS A 110 0.82 16.30 -5.10
CA LYS A 110 0.97 17.53 -4.34
C LYS A 110 0.66 18.72 -5.23
N ASN A 111 -0.33 19.53 -4.85
CA ASN A 111 -0.77 20.70 -5.63
C ASN A 111 -1.05 20.37 -7.11
N GLY A 112 -1.59 19.17 -7.37
CA GLY A 112 -1.92 18.66 -8.70
C GLY A 112 -0.75 18.04 -9.49
N LYS A 113 0.49 18.14 -9.00
CA LYS A 113 1.68 17.51 -9.59
C LYS A 113 1.85 16.10 -9.04
N GLU A 114 2.22 15.15 -9.90
CA GLU A 114 2.54 13.78 -9.50
C GLU A 114 3.83 13.77 -8.69
N GLU A 115 3.77 13.18 -7.50
CA GLU A 115 4.92 12.98 -6.61
C GLU A 115 5.37 11.52 -6.63
N GLU A 116 4.41 10.59 -6.67
CA GLU A 116 4.69 9.17 -6.68
C GLU A 116 3.58 8.41 -7.41
N ARG A 117 3.98 7.38 -8.16
CA ARG A 117 3.05 6.47 -8.82
C ARG A 117 3.59 5.05 -8.85
N TRP A 118 2.76 4.08 -8.44
CA TRP A 118 3.10 2.66 -8.44
C TRP A 118 1.83 1.81 -8.35
N THR A 119 1.93 0.50 -8.53
CA THR A 119 0.80 -0.43 -8.44
C THR A 119 0.98 -1.40 -7.27
N ALA A 120 -0.02 -1.46 -6.38
CA ALA A 120 -0.14 -2.47 -5.35
C ALA A 120 -0.80 -3.73 -5.92
N VAL A 121 -0.16 -4.88 -5.75
CA VAL A 121 -0.79 -6.19 -5.94
C VAL A 121 -1.39 -6.59 -4.61
N TYR A 122 -2.70 -6.40 -4.44
CA TYR A 122 -3.40 -6.50 -3.17
C TYR A 122 -4.32 -7.72 -3.10
N SER A 123 -4.15 -8.55 -2.08
CA SER A 123 -5.07 -9.67 -1.78
C SER A 123 -6.11 -9.24 -0.74
N PRO A 124 -7.42 -9.21 -1.07
CA PRO A 124 -8.48 -8.92 -0.12
C PRO A 124 -8.57 -9.94 1.02
N ASP A 125 -8.33 -11.22 0.73
CA ASP A 125 -8.42 -12.32 1.70
C ASP A 125 -7.30 -12.21 2.74
N LEU A 126 -6.09 -11.90 2.26
CA LEU A 126 -4.95 -11.66 3.12
C LEU A 126 -4.97 -10.26 3.75
N ARG A 127 -5.82 -9.35 3.26
CA ARG A 127 -5.78 -7.92 3.59
C ARG A 127 -4.35 -7.41 3.60
N ALA A 128 -3.66 -7.62 2.48
CA ALA A 128 -2.25 -7.33 2.35
C ALA A 128 -1.89 -7.05 0.89
N THR A 129 -1.06 -6.03 0.69
CA THR A 129 -0.26 -5.88 -0.53
C THR A 129 0.83 -6.94 -0.53
N VAL A 130 0.85 -7.82 -1.54
CA VAL A 130 1.76 -8.97 -1.66
C VAL A 130 2.92 -8.71 -2.61
N ALA A 131 2.78 -7.71 -3.48
CA ALA A 131 3.84 -7.16 -4.29
C ALA A 131 3.57 -5.68 -4.60
N LYS A 132 4.63 -4.93 -4.86
CA LYS A 132 4.58 -3.60 -5.47
C LYS A 132 5.18 -3.66 -6.87
N ILE A 133 4.60 -2.91 -7.80
CA ILE A 133 5.10 -2.78 -9.16
C ILE A 133 5.38 -1.30 -9.40
N TYR A 134 6.63 -0.99 -9.76
CA TYR A 134 7.08 0.33 -10.16
C TYR A 134 7.19 0.37 -11.69
N ASP A 135 6.92 1.54 -12.26
CA ASP A 135 7.02 1.79 -13.71
C ASP A 135 6.27 0.76 -14.58
N GLU A 136 5.10 0.30 -14.11
CA GLU A 136 4.31 -0.74 -14.78
C GLU A 136 4.03 -0.39 -16.25
N GLY A 137 4.44 -1.28 -17.16
CA GLY A 137 4.28 -1.15 -18.61
C GLY A 137 5.37 -0.35 -19.34
N THR A 138 6.46 0.03 -18.69
CA THR A 138 7.64 0.63 -19.32
C THR A 138 8.79 -0.40 -19.47
N GLU A 139 9.93 0.04 -20.01
CA GLU A 139 11.15 -0.79 -20.06
C GLU A 139 11.82 -0.98 -18.69
N ASP A 140 11.49 -0.13 -17.72
CA ASP A 140 12.07 -0.10 -16.36
C ASP A 140 11.15 -0.75 -15.31
N GLU A 141 10.15 -1.54 -15.73
CA GLU A 141 9.20 -2.17 -14.80
C GLU A 141 9.90 -3.04 -13.75
N GLU A 142 9.70 -2.74 -12.47
CA GLU A 142 10.23 -3.49 -11.34
C GLU A 142 9.11 -4.06 -10.47
N ILE A 143 9.15 -5.38 -10.22
CA ILE A 143 8.21 -6.06 -9.32
C ILE A 143 8.91 -6.48 -8.04
N VAL A 144 8.54 -5.86 -6.92
CA VAL A 144 9.02 -6.20 -5.58
C VAL A 144 7.95 -7.02 -4.85
N ALA A 145 8.14 -8.34 -4.80
CA ALA A 145 7.20 -9.28 -4.19
C ALA A 145 7.68 -9.84 -2.84
N TYR A 146 6.74 -10.19 -1.98
CA TYR A 146 7.06 -10.90 -0.73
C TYR A 146 7.36 -12.37 -1.00
N ASN A 147 8.48 -12.85 -0.44
CA ASN A 147 8.85 -14.26 -0.54
C ASN A 147 8.03 -15.13 0.40
N LEU A 148 7.58 -14.57 1.54
CA LEU A 148 6.81 -15.28 2.56
C LEU A 148 5.89 -14.31 3.30
N ILE A 149 4.63 -14.72 3.48
CA ILE A 149 3.63 -14.06 4.31
C ILE A 149 3.39 -14.95 5.54
N ALA A 150 3.56 -14.39 6.73
CA ALA A 150 3.30 -15.09 7.99
C ALA A 150 2.43 -14.23 8.93
N PRO A 151 1.60 -14.83 9.80
CA PRO A 151 0.97 -14.07 10.89
C PRO A 151 2.04 -13.60 11.88
N LEU A 152 1.90 -12.38 12.41
CA LEU A 152 2.68 -11.93 13.57
C LEU A 152 2.31 -12.83 14.76
N LYS A 153 3.32 -13.42 15.42
CA LYS A 153 3.09 -14.15 16.67
C LYS A 153 2.49 -13.19 17.71
N GLN A 154 1.52 -13.67 18.50
CA GLN A 154 0.86 -12.86 19.52
C GLN A 154 1.84 -12.41 20.60
#